data_AF-A0A7C2W6P0-F1
#
_entry.id   AF-A0A7C2W6P0-F1
#
_cell.length_a   1.000
_cell.length_b   1.000
_cell.length_c   1.000
_cell.angle_alpha   90.00
_cell.angle_beta   90.00
_cell.angle_gamma   90.00
#
_symmetry.space_group_name_H-M   'P 1'
#
loop_
_entity.id
_entity.type
_entity.pdbx_description
1 polymer ?
#
loop_
_entity_poly.entity_id
_entity_poly.type
_entity_poly.pdbx_seq_one_letter_code
_entity_poly.pdbx_strand_id
1 'polypeptide(L)'
;MDDIRKRLEQIDRELAGPDVGGRLAGSSPLVLPAVGLIAGIILAKRTSVPLWVWLGVCGAAAVAAGAVFIAQRRSPRPLILACIAGIGFAGLGAVRHLSHQQPPGTDISRLVGDRPMPVSIRGLVITEPRINRYPNWAFSRFKPTSPPASCYLAVTEIEGRDGWASVAGVVRVQMSQAALDVRAGDRIQTYCILGRFSPPGNPGQFDTAAYMARRGVYVAASIDSADGIE
;
A
#
# COMPACT_ATOMS: atom_id res chain seq x y z
N MET A 1 45.97 -40.24 -25.22
CA MET A 1 45.17 -39.10 -25.73
C MET A 1 44.12 -38.63 -24.71
N ASP A 2 43.70 -39.47 -23.76
CA ASP A 2 42.71 -39.12 -22.72
C ASP A 2 43.18 -38.18 -21.61
N ASP A 3 44.47 -38.21 -21.24
CA ASP A 3 44.98 -37.40 -20.12
C ASP A 3 44.99 -35.90 -20.40
N ILE A 4 45.25 -35.51 -21.66
CA ILE A 4 45.21 -34.11 -22.08
C ILE A 4 43.76 -33.59 -22.00
N ARG A 5 42.79 -34.44 -22.34
CA ARG A 5 41.36 -34.10 -22.29
C ARG A 5 40.88 -33.92 -20.85
N LYS A 6 41.29 -34.82 -19.94
CA LYS A 6 41.01 -34.70 -18.50
C LYS A 6 41.61 -33.43 -17.88
N ARG A 7 42.85 -33.08 -18.25
CA ARG A 7 43.51 -31.87 -17.73
C ARG A 7 42.85 -30.60 -18.26
N LEU A 8 42.43 -30.57 -19.53
CA LEU A 8 41.67 -29.45 -20.08
C LEU A 8 40.31 -29.30 -19.39
N GLU A 9 39.58 -30.38 -19.14
CA GLU A 9 38.31 -30.34 -18.40
C GLU A 9 38.46 -29.87 -16.95
N GLN A 10 39.62 -30.12 -16.33
CA GLN A 10 39.94 -29.67 -14.97
C GLN A 10 40.25 -28.17 -14.95
N ILE A 11 41.05 -27.70 -15.91
CA ILE A 11 41.37 -26.27 -16.09
C ILE A 11 40.10 -25.48 -16.42
N ASP A 12 39.23 -26.00 -17.28
CA ASP A 12 37.93 -25.36 -17.57
C ASP A 12 37.03 -25.28 -16.32
N ARG A 13 37.05 -26.31 -15.46
CA ARG A 13 36.30 -26.29 -14.19
C ARG A 13 36.86 -25.28 -13.18
N GLU A 14 38.17 -25.10 -13.14
CA GLU A 14 38.84 -24.12 -12.28
C GLU A 14 38.67 -22.69 -12.81
N LEU A 15 38.66 -22.50 -14.14
CA LEU A 15 38.41 -21.21 -14.80
C LEU A 15 36.93 -20.79 -14.80
N ALA A 16 35.99 -21.74 -14.75
CA ALA A 16 34.55 -21.46 -14.71
C ALA A 16 34.11 -20.70 -13.45
N GLY A 17 34.98 -20.55 -12.45
CA GLY A 17 34.71 -19.81 -11.23
C GLY A 17 33.67 -20.48 -10.33
N PRO A 18 33.45 -19.95 -9.12
CA PRO A 18 32.37 -20.38 -8.25
C PRO A 18 31.01 -20.35 -8.97
N ASP A 19 30.31 -21.47 -9.06
CA ASP A 19 28.89 -21.48 -9.44
C ASP A 19 28.07 -20.81 -8.31
N VAL A 20 28.04 -19.48 -8.34
CA VAL A 20 27.34 -18.64 -7.36
C VAL A 20 25.84 -18.97 -7.38
N GLY A 21 25.28 -19.26 -8.56
CA GLY A 21 23.87 -19.61 -8.73
C GLY A 21 23.53 -20.94 -8.07
N GLY A 22 24.29 -21.99 -8.37
CA GLY A 22 24.13 -23.30 -7.74
C GLY A 22 24.34 -23.27 -6.22
N ARG A 23 25.33 -22.50 -5.74
CA ARG A 23 25.55 -22.31 -4.30
C ARG A 23 24.38 -21.60 -3.63
N LEU A 24 23.91 -20.49 -4.17
CA LEU A 24 22.78 -19.76 -3.60
C LEU A 24 21.51 -20.62 -3.58
N ALA A 25 21.24 -21.38 -4.65
CA ALA A 25 20.10 -22.30 -4.69
C ALA A 25 20.23 -23.47 -3.71
N GLY A 26 21.46 -23.91 -3.41
CA GLY A 26 21.73 -25.00 -2.48
C GLY A 26 21.77 -24.60 -1.00
N SER A 27 22.39 -23.45 -0.68
CA SER A 27 22.54 -22.99 0.71
C SER A 27 21.40 -22.09 1.17
N SER A 28 20.81 -21.32 0.26
CA SER A 28 19.84 -20.27 0.56
C SER A 28 18.70 -20.21 -0.47
N PRO A 29 17.91 -21.30 -0.64
CA PRO A 29 16.89 -21.41 -1.69
C PRO A 29 15.81 -20.32 -1.62
N LEU A 30 15.62 -19.67 -0.48
CA LEU A 30 14.64 -18.61 -0.26
C LEU A 30 15.09 -17.21 -0.75
N VAL A 31 16.38 -17.02 -1.06
CA VAL A 31 16.89 -15.70 -1.48
C VAL A 31 16.28 -15.28 -2.82
N LEU A 32 16.21 -16.19 -3.79
CA LEU A 32 15.64 -15.88 -5.11
C LEU A 32 14.14 -15.52 -5.04
N PRO A 33 13.28 -16.28 -4.33
CA PRO A 33 11.91 -15.87 -4.02
C PRO A 33 11.81 -14.51 -3.31
N ALA A 34 12.65 -14.25 -2.31
CA ALA A 34 12.63 -12.98 -1.57
C ALA A 34 12.98 -11.78 -2.46
N VAL A 35 14.04 -11.91 -3.27
CA VAL A 35 14.43 -10.90 -4.27
C VAL A 35 13.31 -10.70 -5.29
N GLY A 36 12.71 -11.80 -5.76
CA GLY A 36 11.53 -11.77 -6.63
C GLY A 36 10.39 -10.94 -6.03
N LEU A 37 10.00 -11.24 -4.79
CA LEU A 37 8.94 -10.52 -4.07
C LEU A 37 9.21 -9.01 -3.99
N ILE A 38 10.43 -8.62 -3.61
CA ILE A 38 10.85 -7.22 -3.52
C ILE A 38 10.79 -6.55 -4.90
N ALA A 39 11.33 -7.20 -5.92
CA ALA A 39 11.30 -6.70 -7.30
C ALA A 39 9.86 -6.52 -7.80
N GLY A 40 8.97 -7.45 -7.49
CA GLY A 40 7.54 -7.39 -7.79
C GLY A 40 6.85 -6.15 -7.20
N ILE A 41 7.12 -5.85 -5.93
CA ILE A 41 6.60 -4.65 -5.25
C ILE A 41 7.11 -3.38 -5.94
N ILE A 42 8.41 -3.30 -6.22
CA ILE A 42 9.02 -2.13 -6.87
C ILE A 42 8.45 -1.94 -8.29
N LEU A 43 8.28 -3.03 -9.04
CA LEU A 43 7.77 -3.00 -10.40
C LEU A 43 6.29 -2.60 -10.46
N ALA A 44 5.46 -3.15 -9.56
CA ALA A 44 4.06 -2.75 -9.44
C ALA A 44 3.89 -1.29 -9.02
N LYS A 45 4.81 -0.76 -8.21
CA LYS A 45 4.80 0.67 -7.86
C LYS A 45 5.09 1.58 -9.05
N ARG A 46 5.93 1.12 -10.00
CA ARG A 46 6.36 1.91 -11.16
C ARG A 46 5.47 1.73 -12.40
N THR A 47 4.59 0.73 -12.39
CA THR A 47 3.81 0.35 -13.57
C THR A 47 2.33 0.23 -13.23
N SER A 48 1.46 0.72 -14.11
CA SER A 48 -0.01 0.63 -13.94
C SER A 48 -0.56 -0.67 -14.53
N VAL A 49 0.15 -1.78 -14.35
CA VAL A 49 -0.25 -3.09 -14.89
C VAL A 49 -1.42 -3.63 -14.05
N PRO A 50 -2.53 -4.07 -14.70
CA PRO A 50 -3.72 -4.53 -13.98
C PRO A 50 -3.47 -5.85 -13.25
N LEU A 51 -4.23 -6.07 -12.17
CA LEU A 51 -4.07 -7.21 -11.24
C LEU A 51 -4.07 -8.58 -11.96
N TRP A 52 -4.90 -8.76 -12.99
CA TRP A 52 -5.04 -10.02 -13.70
C TRP A 52 -3.77 -10.45 -14.43
N VAL A 53 -2.93 -9.51 -14.89
CA VAL A 53 -1.64 -9.83 -15.52
C VAL A 53 -0.71 -10.46 -14.49
N TRP A 54 -0.63 -9.88 -13.29
CA TRP A 54 0.20 -10.40 -12.20
C TRP A 54 -0.28 -11.76 -11.70
N LEU A 55 -1.60 -11.98 -11.65
CA LEU A 55 -2.18 -13.30 -11.38
C LEU A 55 -1.80 -14.31 -12.47
N GLY A 56 -1.81 -13.89 -13.74
CA GLY A 56 -1.33 -14.70 -14.86
C GLY A 56 0.13 -15.11 -14.71
N VAL A 57 1.02 -14.19 -14.31
CA VAL A 57 2.44 -14.49 -14.02
C VAL A 57 2.57 -15.50 -12.88
N CYS A 58 1.81 -15.34 -11.80
CA CYS A 58 1.82 -16.30 -10.68
C CYS A 58 1.36 -17.69 -11.13
N GLY A 59 0.25 -17.76 -11.88
CA GLY A 59 -0.30 -19.01 -12.39
C GLY A 59 0.65 -19.70 -13.36
N ALA A 60 1.24 -18.96 -14.29
CA ALA A 60 2.21 -19.49 -15.25
C ALA A 60 3.47 -20.03 -14.55
N ALA A 61 3.98 -19.32 -13.54
CA ALA A 61 5.12 -19.77 -12.75
C ALA A 61 4.79 -21.06 -11.97
N ALA A 62 3.59 -21.17 -11.38
CA ALA A 62 3.17 -22.37 -10.67
C ALA A 62 3.05 -23.59 -11.60
N VAL A 63 2.45 -23.40 -12.79
CA VAL A 63 2.37 -24.46 -13.82
C VAL A 63 3.76 -24.87 -14.30
N ALA A 64 4.63 -23.91 -14.58
CA ALA A 64 6.01 -24.17 -14.98
C ALA A 64 6.80 -24.93 -13.90
N ALA A 65 6.65 -24.54 -12.63
CA ALA A 65 7.28 -25.24 -11.51
C ALA A 65 6.78 -26.69 -11.40
N GLY A 66 5.47 -26.92 -11.55
CA GLY A 66 4.88 -28.26 -11.54
C GLY A 66 5.38 -29.13 -12.70
N ALA A 67 5.40 -28.59 -13.92
CA ALA A 67 5.91 -29.29 -15.10
C ALA A 67 7.40 -29.64 -14.95
N VAL A 68 8.22 -28.69 -14.48
CA VAL A 68 9.64 -28.90 -14.22
C VAL A 68 9.85 -29.94 -13.12
N PHE A 69 9.07 -29.89 -12.04
CA PHE A 69 9.15 -30.86 -10.96
C PHE A 69 8.82 -32.29 -11.43
N ILE A 70 7.80 -32.45 -12.28
CA ILE A 70 7.44 -33.75 -12.87
C ILE A 70 8.55 -34.23 -13.82
N ALA A 71 9.05 -33.37 -14.69
CA ALA A 71 10.08 -33.72 -15.68
C ALA A 71 11.45 -34.02 -15.05
N GLN A 72 11.78 -33.38 -13.93
CA GLN A 72 13.09 -33.47 -13.28
C GLN A 72 13.14 -34.47 -12.12
N ARG A 73 12.15 -35.37 -11.99
CA ARG A 73 12.11 -36.38 -10.91
C ARG A 73 13.40 -37.22 -10.78
N ARG A 74 14.18 -37.36 -11.87
CA ARG A 74 15.46 -38.10 -11.86
C ARG A 74 16.73 -37.26 -11.71
N SER A 75 16.66 -35.95 -11.95
CA SER A 75 17.82 -35.05 -11.85
C SER A 75 17.34 -33.64 -11.50
N PRO A 76 17.15 -33.35 -10.20
CA PRO A 76 16.64 -32.05 -9.78
C PRO A 76 17.67 -30.95 -10.08
N ARG A 77 17.26 -29.92 -10.81
CA ARG A 77 18.03 -28.69 -11.01
C ARG A 77 17.44 -27.59 -10.12
N PRO A 78 17.88 -27.48 -8.85
CA PRO A 78 17.26 -26.59 -7.87
C PRO A 78 17.29 -25.12 -8.29
N LEU A 79 18.30 -24.71 -9.08
CA LEU A 79 18.39 -23.36 -9.62
C LEU A 79 17.20 -23.01 -10.53
N ILE A 80 16.76 -23.93 -11.39
CA ILE A 80 15.63 -23.69 -12.30
C ILE A 80 14.35 -23.48 -11.49
N LEU A 81 14.09 -24.35 -10.50
CA LEU A 81 12.95 -24.22 -9.60
C LEU A 81 13.02 -22.92 -8.79
N ALA A 82 14.20 -22.54 -8.30
CA ALA A 82 14.39 -21.30 -7.54
C ALA A 82 14.18 -20.04 -8.40
N CYS A 83 14.60 -20.05 -9.67
CA CYS A 83 14.32 -18.97 -10.62
C CYS A 83 12.82 -18.86 -10.94
N ILE A 84 12.15 -20.00 -11.20
CA ILE A 84 10.69 -20.02 -11.43
C ILE A 84 9.94 -19.51 -10.20
N ALA A 85 10.35 -19.95 -9.01
CA ALA A 85 9.81 -19.46 -7.76
C ALA A 85 10.06 -17.94 -7.60
N GLY A 86 11.25 -17.44 -7.95
CA GLY A 86 11.55 -16.01 -7.99
C GLY A 86 10.57 -15.21 -8.85
N ILE A 87 10.27 -15.69 -10.07
CA ILE A 87 9.28 -15.06 -10.97
C ILE A 87 7.88 -15.10 -10.37
N GLY A 88 7.46 -16.25 -9.83
CA GLY A 88 6.17 -16.39 -9.17
C GLY A 88 6.01 -15.45 -7.98
N PHE A 89 7.06 -15.31 -7.16
CA PHE A 89 7.07 -14.39 -6.03
C PHE A 89 7.12 -12.92 -6.47
N ALA A 90 7.71 -12.59 -7.62
CA ALA A 90 7.57 -11.26 -8.19
C ALA A 90 6.11 -10.92 -8.53
N GLY A 91 5.38 -11.87 -9.14
CA GLY A 91 3.93 -11.72 -9.33
C GLY A 91 3.20 -11.55 -8.00
N LEU A 92 3.53 -12.37 -6.99
CA LEU A 92 2.89 -12.30 -5.67
C LEU A 92 3.17 -10.97 -4.96
N GLY A 93 4.38 -10.44 -5.07
CA GLY A 93 4.76 -9.14 -4.51
C GLY A 93 3.97 -8.01 -5.14
N ALA A 94 3.77 -8.05 -6.46
CA ALA A 94 2.92 -7.11 -7.17
C ALA A 94 1.44 -7.22 -6.75
N VAL A 95 0.89 -8.43 -6.69
CA VAL A 95 -0.50 -8.69 -6.21
C VAL A 95 -0.69 -8.17 -4.78
N ARG A 96 0.27 -8.44 -3.88
CA ARG A 96 0.25 -7.94 -2.51
C ARG A 96 0.26 -6.41 -2.47
N HIS A 97 1.09 -5.78 -3.29
CA HIS A 97 1.15 -4.33 -3.36
C HIS A 97 -0.17 -3.73 -3.86
N LEU A 98 -0.71 -4.23 -4.98
CA LEU A 98 -1.94 -3.72 -5.58
C LEU A 98 -3.16 -3.96 -4.68
N SER A 99 -3.29 -5.14 -4.05
CA SER A 99 -4.39 -5.44 -3.15
C SER A 99 -4.41 -4.57 -1.89
N HIS A 100 -3.26 -4.13 -1.40
CA HIS A 100 -3.19 -3.25 -0.22
C HIS A 100 -3.30 -1.76 -0.57
N GLN A 101 -2.92 -1.35 -1.77
CA GLN A 101 -2.92 0.07 -2.16
C GLN A 101 -4.14 0.52 -2.94
N GLN A 102 -4.96 -0.41 -3.45
CA GLN A 102 -6.17 -0.06 -4.19
C GLN A 102 -7.37 0.07 -3.26
N PRO A 103 -7.94 1.28 -3.11
CA PRO A 103 -9.17 1.44 -2.38
C PRO A 103 -10.33 0.69 -3.07
N PRO A 104 -11.31 0.18 -2.30
CA PRO A 104 -12.48 -0.51 -2.84
C PRO A 104 -13.20 0.26 -3.96
N GLY A 105 -13.99 -0.46 -4.76
CA GLY A 105 -14.82 0.12 -5.82
C GLY A 105 -15.73 1.26 -5.34
N THR A 106 -16.20 1.15 -4.10
CA THR A 106 -17.12 2.06 -3.41
C THR A 106 -16.41 3.06 -2.50
N ASP A 107 -15.09 3.20 -2.60
CA ASP A 107 -14.32 4.06 -1.72
C ASP A 107 -14.64 5.54 -1.96
N ILE A 108 -14.88 6.27 -0.87
CA ILE A 108 -15.23 7.69 -0.87
C ILE A 108 -14.20 8.57 -1.61
N SER A 109 -12.93 8.16 -1.66
CA SER A 109 -11.89 8.89 -2.40
C SER A 109 -12.17 8.97 -3.90
N ARG A 110 -12.96 8.06 -4.47
CA ARG A 110 -13.35 8.07 -5.89
C ARG A 110 -14.39 9.15 -6.20
N LEU A 111 -15.11 9.62 -5.19
CA LEU A 111 -16.11 10.69 -5.34
C LEU A 111 -15.49 12.09 -5.21
N VAL A 112 -14.26 12.18 -4.69
CA VAL A 112 -13.56 13.44 -4.46
C VAL A 112 -12.62 13.76 -5.61
N GLY A 113 -12.93 14.84 -6.33
CA GLY A 113 -12.08 15.40 -7.37
C GLY A 113 -10.87 16.17 -6.83
N ASP A 114 -10.25 16.99 -7.68
CA ASP A 114 -9.07 17.79 -7.32
C ASP A 114 -9.41 19.00 -6.45
N ARG A 115 -10.66 19.47 -6.51
CA ARG A 115 -11.14 20.61 -5.71
C ARG A 115 -11.88 20.12 -4.47
N PRO A 116 -11.64 20.70 -3.29
CA PRO A 116 -12.45 20.44 -2.12
C PRO A 116 -13.93 20.76 -2.38
N MET A 117 -14.82 19.95 -1.84
CA MET A 117 -16.27 20.13 -2.02
C MET A 117 -17.04 20.00 -0.69
N PRO A 118 -18.08 20.82 -0.49
CA PRO A 118 -18.96 20.67 0.67
C PRO A 118 -19.85 19.44 0.49
N VAL A 119 -19.93 18.60 1.52
CA VAL A 119 -20.74 17.37 1.53
C VAL A 119 -21.24 17.06 2.95
N SER A 120 -22.36 16.36 3.03
CA SER A 120 -22.80 15.69 4.26
C SER A 120 -22.38 14.23 4.23
N ILE A 121 -21.77 13.74 5.30
CA ILE A 121 -21.34 12.35 5.44
C ILE A 121 -21.86 11.75 6.75
N ARG A 122 -22.08 10.44 6.75
CA ARG A 122 -22.37 9.65 7.95
C ARG A 122 -21.33 8.58 8.13
N GLY A 123 -20.96 8.31 9.37
CA GLY A 123 -19.98 7.27 9.66
C GLY A 123 -19.80 6.97 11.13
N LEU A 124 -18.86 6.07 11.39
CA LEU A 124 -18.47 5.64 12.73
C LEU A 124 -17.09 6.23 13.07
N VAL A 125 -16.98 6.93 14.18
CA VAL A 125 -15.69 7.45 14.67
C VAL A 125 -14.84 6.28 15.14
N ILE A 126 -13.69 6.04 14.49
CA ILE A 126 -12.85 4.86 14.76
C ILE A 126 -11.70 5.13 15.74
N THR A 127 -11.38 6.40 15.99
CA THR A 127 -10.32 6.78 16.93
C THR A 127 -10.76 7.93 17.81
N GLU A 128 -10.29 7.95 19.05
CA GLU A 128 -10.53 9.08 19.95
C GLU A 128 -10.03 10.41 19.33
N PRO A 129 -10.84 11.48 19.36
CA PRO A 129 -10.41 12.79 18.89
C PRO A 129 -9.16 13.26 19.62
N ARG A 130 -8.09 13.43 18.85
CA ARG A 130 -6.83 13.96 19.36
C ARG A 130 -6.85 15.48 19.27
N ILE A 131 -6.82 16.13 20.42
CA ILE A 131 -6.65 17.57 20.52
C ILE A 131 -5.21 17.92 20.10
N ASN A 132 -5.06 18.61 18.98
CA ASN A 132 -3.77 19.04 18.47
C ASN A 132 -3.32 20.29 19.24
N ARG A 133 -2.63 20.06 20.36
CA ARG A 133 -1.91 21.12 21.07
C ARG A 133 -0.62 21.40 20.30
N TYR A 134 -0.33 22.67 20.03
CA TYR A 134 0.92 23.10 19.39
C TYR A 134 1.85 23.74 20.44
N PRO A 135 2.34 23.00 21.46
CA PRO A 135 3.08 23.58 22.58
C PRO A 135 4.37 24.29 22.13
N ASN A 136 4.99 23.81 21.05
CA ASN A 136 6.28 24.31 20.56
C ASN A 136 6.14 25.42 19.51
N TRP A 137 4.92 25.83 19.15
CA TRP A 137 4.72 26.91 18.20
C TRP A 137 4.63 28.24 18.96
N ALA A 138 5.62 29.11 18.79
CA ALA A 138 5.77 30.36 19.55
C ALA A 138 4.55 31.30 19.46
N PHE A 139 3.75 31.17 18.40
CA PHE A 139 2.55 31.95 18.14
C PHE A 139 1.24 31.27 18.55
N SER A 140 1.28 30.02 19.03
CA SER A 140 0.08 29.28 19.44
C SER A 140 -0.71 29.99 20.55
N ARG A 141 -0.02 30.65 21.49
CA ARG A 141 -0.60 31.45 22.58
C ARG A 141 -1.44 32.64 22.13
N PHE A 142 -1.28 33.09 20.88
CA PHE A 142 -2.02 34.23 20.33
C PHE A 142 -3.20 33.81 19.46
N LYS A 143 -3.50 32.51 19.34
CA LYS A 143 -4.73 32.04 18.71
C LYS A 143 -5.85 32.01 19.75
N PRO A 144 -6.88 32.88 19.65
CA PRO A 144 -8.02 32.89 20.56
C PRO A 144 -9.00 31.74 20.32
N THR A 145 -8.73 30.85 19.37
CA THR A 145 -9.57 29.72 18.99
C THR A 145 -9.28 28.49 19.83
N SER A 146 -10.33 27.71 20.12
CA SER A 146 -10.21 26.38 20.71
C SER A 146 -9.22 25.52 19.91
N PRO A 147 -8.42 24.66 20.57
CA PRO A 147 -7.45 23.85 19.87
C PRO A 147 -8.16 22.90 18.89
N PRO A 148 -7.66 22.76 17.65
CA PRO A 148 -8.29 21.88 16.68
C PRO A 148 -8.15 20.42 17.12
N ALA A 149 -9.15 19.61 16.79
CA ALA A 149 -9.13 18.17 17.04
C ALA A 149 -9.04 17.40 15.72
N SER A 150 -8.52 16.18 15.78
CA SER A 150 -8.58 15.27 14.63
C SER A 150 -8.85 13.85 15.05
N CYS A 151 -9.71 13.17 14.28
CA CYS A 151 -10.01 11.76 14.43
C CYS A 151 -10.07 11.10 13.04
N TYR A 152 -10.29 9.79 13.03
CA TYR A 152 -10.63 9.06 11.83
C TYR A 152 -12.10 8.63 11.89
N LEU A 153 -12.76 8.72 10.75
CA LEU A 153 -14.16 8.37 10.57
C LEU A 153 -14.27 7.31 9.47
N ALA A 154 -14.86 6.17 9.79
CA ALA A 154 -15.24 5.16 8.79
C ALA A 154 -16.57 5.59 8.19
N VAL A 155 -16.55 6.09 6.95
CA VAL A 155 -17.73 6.64 6.28
C VAL A 155 -18.56 5.49 5.71
N THR A 156 -19.86 5.55 5.96
CA THR A 156 -20.85 4.56 5.50
C THR A 156 -21.80 5.15 4.46
N GLU A 157 -22.08 6.44 4.55
CA GLU A 157 -22.99 7.13 3.62
C GLU A 157 -22.49 8.54 3.31
N ILE A 158 -22.79 9.00 2.10
CA ILE A 158 -22.58 10.38 1.64
C ILE A 158 -23.88 10.90 1.03
N GLU A 159 -24.21 12.15 1.30
CA GLU A 159 -25.38 12.80 0.70
C GLU A 159 -25.06 13.24 -0.73
N GLY A 160 -25.77 12.66 -1.70
CA GLY A 160 -25.73 13.03 -3.11
C GLY A 160 -27.00 13.75 -3.55
N ARG A 161 -27.15 13.95 -4.86
CA ARG A 161 -28.34 14.60 -5.45
C ARG A 161 -29.62 13.78 -5.25
N ASP A 162 -29.49 12.47 -5.29
CA ASP A 162 -30.61 11.52 -5.17
C ASP A 162 -30.81 11.04 -3.71
N GLY A 163 -30.21 11.76 -2.74
CA GLY A 163 -30.22 11.40 -1.33
C GLY A 163 -28.96 10.66 -0.89
N TRP A 164 -29.09 9.90 0.21
CA TRP A 164 -27.97 9.19 0.82
C TRP A 164 -27.53 7.98 -0.02
N ALA A 165 -26.25 7.97 -0.40
CA ALA A 165 -25.63 6.87 -1.13
C ALA A 165 -24.62 6.13 -0.23
N SER A 166 -24.63 4.80 -0.29
CA SER A 166 -23.69 3.97 0.47
C SER A 166 -22.28 4.07 -0.12
N VAL A 167 -21.32 4.32 0.76
CA VAL A 167 -19.90 4.40 0.44
C VAL A 167 -19.08 3.64 1.48
N ALA A 168 -17.84 3.33 1.13
CA ALA A 168 -16.86 2.80 2.06
C ALA A 168 -15.65 3.73 2.14
N GLY A 169 -14.85 3.56 3.19
CA GLY A 169 -13.55 4.21 3.30
C GLY A 169 -13.37 4.94 4.62
N VAL A 170 -12.12 5.28 4.90
CA VAL A 170 -11.75 6.00 6.11
C VAL A 170 -11.28 7.40 5.71
N VAL A 171 -11.86 8.41 6.36
CA VAL A 171 -11.47 9.81 6.19
C VAL A 171 -10.79 10.31 7.44
N ARG A 172 -9.79 11.18 7.27
CA ARG A 172 -9.22 11.92 8.39
C ARG A 172 -10.06 13.17 8.62
N VAL A 173 -10.73 13.25 9.75
CA VAL A 173 -11.54 14.41 10.12
C VAL A 173 -10.65 15.40 10.87
N GLN A 174 -10.73 16.67 10.46
CA GLN A 174 -10.13 17.81 11.14
C GLN A 174 -11.25 18.74 11.58
N MET A 175 -11.32 19.00 12.88
CA MET A 175 -12.30 19.88 13.48
C MET A 175 -11.58 21.16 13.90
N SER A 176 -12.09 22.31 13.46
CA SER A 176 -11.52 23.62 13.81
C SER A 176 -11.63 23.95 15.30
N GLN A 177 -12.57 23.31 16.00
CA GLN A 177 -12.77 23.39 17.44
C GLN A 177 -12.78 21.98 18.04
N ALA A 178 -12.38 21.84 19.32
CA ALA A 178 -12.49 20.58 20.01
C ALA A 178 -13.98 20.24 20.25
N ALA A 179 -14.51 19.28 19.50
CA ALA A 179 -15.81 18.68 19.79
C ALA A 179 -15.63 17.72 20.98
N LEU A 180 -15.91 18.22 22.18
CA LEU A 180 -15.62 17.51 23.44
C LEU A 180 -16.50 16.26 23.65
N ASP A 181 -17.62 16.18 22.94
CA ASP A 181 -18.62 15.13 23.15
C ASP A 181 -18.46 13.94 22.18
N VAL A 182 -17.60 14.07 21.16
CA VAL A 182 -17.36 13.00 20.18
C VAL A 182 -16.33 12.00 20.73
N ARG A 183 -16.64 10.70 20.65
CA ARG A 183 -15.80 9.60 21.13
C ARG A 183 -15.62 8.53 20.07
N ALA A 184 -14.61 7.67 20.29
CA ALA A 184 -14.48 6.47 19.50
C ALA A 184 -15.71 5.56 19.70
N GLY A 185 -16.29 5.07 18.60
CA GLY A 185 -17.50 4.26 18.60
C GLY A 185 -18.78 5.03 18.32
N ASP A 186 -18.74 6.37 18.29
CA ASP A 186 -19.92 7.17 18.00
C ASP A 186 -20.26 7.12 16.51
N ARG A 187 -21.57 7.05 16.21
CA ARG A 187 -22.09 7.28 14.87
C ARG A 187 -22.42 8.76 14.76
N ILE A 188 -21.84 9.42 13.76
CA ILE A 188 -22.07 10.84 13.54
C ILE A 188 -22.54 11.09 12.11
N GLN A 189 -23.37 12.11 11.96
CA GLN A 189 -23.66 12.81 10.72
C GLN A 189 -22.94 14.15 10.77
N THR A 190 -22.28 14.56 9.69
CA THR A 190 -21.60 15.85 9.67
C THR A 190 -21.60 16.51 8.31
N TYR A 191 -21.77 17.83 8.31
CA TYR A 191 -21.54 18.69 7.17
C TYR A 191 -20.10 19.17 7.17
N CYS A 192 -19.37 18.86 6.09
CA CYS A 192 -17.92 19.06 6.04
C CYS A 192 -17.45 19.45 4.63
N ILE A 193 -16.23 19.95 4.57
CA ILE A 193 -15.50 20.11 3.30
C ILE A 193 -14.61 18.89 3.11
N LEU A 194 -14.89 18.10 2.09
CA LEU A 194 -14.12 16.91 1.76
C LEU A 194 -13.10 17.23 0.67
N GLY A 195 -11.84 16.84 0.87
CA GLY A 195 -10.74 17.14 -0.04
C GLY A 195 -9.62 16.11 0.01
N ARG A 196 -8.80 16.08 -1.05
CA ARG A 196 -7.60 15.24 -1.11
C ARG A 196 -6.45 15.88 -0.33
N PHE A 197 -5.55 15.05 0.20
CA PHE A 197 -4.30 15.55 0.76
C PHE A 197 -3.46 16.21 -0.33
N SER A 198 -3.01 17.43 -0.09
CA SER A 198 -2.11 18.12 -1.02
C SER A 198 -0.73 17.45 -1.05
N PRO A 199 -0.10 17.37 -2.23
CA PRO A 199 1.30 16.99 -2.33
C PRO A 199 2.20 18.02 -1.61
N PRO A 200 3.45 17.66 -1.26
CA PRO A 200 4.39 18.61 -0.67
C PRO A 200 4.61 19.81 -1.59
N GLY A 201 4.43 21.02 -1.05
CA GLY A 201 4.62 22.27 -1.79
C GLY A 201 6.07 22.74 -1.83
N ASN A 202 6.92 22.19 -0.96
CA ASN A 202 8.33 22.56 -0.86
C ASN A 202 9.25 21.33 -0.86
N PRO A 203 10.47 21.42 -1.42
CA PRO A 203 11.49 20.39 -1.27
C PRO A 203 11.79 20.10 0.20
N GLY A 204 11.85 18.82 0.57
CA GLY A 204 12.10 18.38 1.95
C GLY A 204 10.86 18.44 2.88
N GLN A 205 9.73 18.95 2.42
CA GLN A 205 8.48 18.90 3.18
C GLN A 205 7.98 17.46 3.30
N PHE A 206 7.41 17.13 4.46
CA PHE A 206 6.79 15.84 4.69
C PHE A 206 5.60 15.60 3.74
N ASP A 207 5.65 14.50 2.98
CA ASP A 207 4.58 14.10 2.08
C ASP A 207 3.43 13.43 2.86
N THR A 208 2.48 14.26 3.27
CA THR A 208 1.29 13.81 4.02
C THR A 208 0.39 12.93 3.16
N ALA A 209 0.27 13.24 1.85
CA ALA A 209 -0.56 12.46 0.94
C ALA A 209 -0.05 11.03 0.81
N ALA A 210 1.25 10.84 0.56
CA ALA A 210 1.85 9.51 0.49
C ALA A 210 1.84 8.79 1.84
N TYR A 211 2.01 9.51 2.95
CA TYR A 211 1.93 8.93 4.29
C TYR A 211 0.53 8.38 4.61
N MET A 212 -0.52 9.15 4.31
CA MET A 212 -1.91 8.75 4.58
C MET A 212 -2.36 7.65 3.63
N ALA A 213 -1.98 7.70 2.36
CA ALA A 213 -2.30 6.67 1.38
C ALA A 213 -1.76 5.28 1.80
N ARG A 214 -0.58 5.22 2.42
CA ARG A 214 -0.03 3.96 2.98
C ARG A 214 -0.87 3.37 4.13
N ARG A 215 -1.76 4.16 4.71
CA ARG A 215 -2.69 3.77 5.78
C ARG A 215 -4.11 3.55 5.26
N GLY A 216 -4.32 3.57 3.94
CA GLY A 216 -5.64 3.45 3.33
C GLY A 216 -6.52 4.69 3.53
N VAL A 217 -5.93 5.85 3.84
CA VAL A 217 -6.66 7.12 4.03
C VAL A 217 -6.25 8.08 2.92
N TYR A 218 -7.18 8.39 2.02
CA TYR A 218 -6.87 9.16 0.81
C TYR A 218 -7.47 10.57 0.80
N VAL A 219 -8.41 10.82 1.72
CA VAL A 219 -9.18 12.05 1.79
C VAL A 219 -9.32 12.53 3.24
N ALA A 220 -9.42 13.85 3.36
CA ALA A 220 -9.61 14.56 4.62
C ALA A 220 -10.95 15.31 4.58
N ALA A 221 -11.62 15.35 5.72
CA ALA A 221 -12.82 16.13 5.95
C ALA A 221 -12.49 17.28 6.92
N SER A 222 -12.86 18.51 6.58
CA SER A 222 -12.76 19.67 7.46
C SER A 222 -14.14 20.06 7.97
N ILE A 223 -14.27 20.16 9.29
CA ILE A 223 -15.48 20.59 9.99
C ILE A 223 -15.18 21.91 10.69
N ASP A 224 -15.90 22.96 10.33
CA ASP A 224 -15.61 24.31 10.81
C ASP A 224 -16.20 24.60 12.20
N SER A 225 -17.35 24.01 12.53
CA SER A 225 -17.99 24.15 13.85
C SER A 225 -18.36 22.79 14.43
N ALA A 226 -18.28 22.65 15.76
CA ALA A 226 -18.77 21.47 16.48
C ALA A 226 -20.28 21.26 16.28
N ASP A 227 -21.05 22.33 16.04
CA ASP A 227 -22.49 22.27 15.77
C ASP A 227 -22.83 21.56 14.44
N GLY A 228 -21.83 21.36 13.58
CA GLY A 228 -21.98 20.62 12.33
C GLY A 228 -21.91 19.10 12.50
N ILE A 229 -22.01 18.59 13.73
CA ILE A 229 -21.96 17.16 14.08
C ILE A 229 -23.25 16.80 14.81
N GLU A 230 -23.99 15.82 14.26
CA GLU A 230 -25.23 15.24 14.82
C GLU A 230 -25.07 13.76 15.13
#